data_AF-A0A967N990-F1
#
_entry.id   AF-A0A967N990-F1
#
_cell.length_a   1.000
_cell.length_b   1.000
_cell.length_c   1.000
_cell.angle_alpha   90.00
_cell.angle_beta   90.00
_cell.angle_gamma   90.00
#
_symmetry.space_group_name_H-M   'P 1'
#
loop_
_entity.id
_entity.type
_entity.pdbx_description
1 polymer ?
#
loop_
_entity_poly.entity_id
_entity_poly.type
_entity_poly.pdbx_seq_one_letter_code
_entity_poly.pdbx_strand_id
1 'polypeptide(L)' 'LLTTAACDAQGGLAYALEGSVFIAGAALQWLRDGLGLLESAGDSEALAASLEDNGGVYFVPAFVGLGA' A
#
# COMPACT_ATOMS: atom_id res chain seq x y z
N LEU A 1 10.78 -4.67 12.14
CA LEU A 1 11.95 -4.53 11.23
C LEU A 1 12.75 -5.81 11.32
N LEU A 2 12.94 -6.48 10.19
CA LEU A 2 13.70 -7.72 10.11
C LEU A 2 15.04 -7.46 9.40
N THR A 3 16.09 -8.14 9.84
CA THR A 3 17.37 -8.15 9.11
C THR A 3 17.25 -9.17 7.98
N THR A 4 17.21 -8.69 6.74
CA THR A 4 17.01 -9.51 5.55
C THR A 4 18.32 -9.61 4.77
N ALA A 5 18.70 -10.81 4.32
CA ALA A 5 19.83 -10.98 3.43
C ALA A 5 19.50 -10.37 2.06
N ALA A 6 20.40 -9.55 1.53
CA ALA A 6 20.26 -8.85 0.26
C ALA A 6 21.51 -9.05 -0.61
N CYS A 7 21.43 -8.62 -1.87
CA CYS A 7 22.54 -8.63 -2.81
C CYS A 7 23.05 -7.20 -3.00
N ASP A 8 24.36 -6.98 -2.89
CA ASP A 8 24.97 -5.69 -3.23
C ASP A 8 25.08 -5.50 -4.75
N ALA A 9 25.51 -4.30 -5.17
CA ALA A 9 25.66 -3.95 -6.58
C ALA A 9 26.75 -4.75 -7.32
N GLN A 10 27.61 -5.47 -6.60
CA GLN A 10 28.68 -6.32 -7.12
C GLN A 10 28.35 -7.81 -7.05
N GLY A 11 27.14 -8.18 -6.57
CA GLY A 11 26.72 -9.58 -6.43
C GLY A 11 27.07 -10.23 -5.09
N GLY A 12 27.57 -9.48 -4.12
CA GLY A 12 27.96 -9.94 -2.78
C GLY A 12 26.83 -9.93 -1.76
N LEU A 13 27.06 -10.56 -0.60
CA LEU A 13 26.12 -10.57 0.52
C LEU A 13 26.04 -9.18 1.16
N ALA A 14 24.83 -8.63 1.20
CA ALA A 14 24.47 -7.45 1.97
C ALA A 14 23.35 -7.79 2.96
N TYR A 15 23.06 -6.84 3.85
CA TYR A 15 21.90 -6.90 4.74
C TYR A 15 21.02 -5.67 4.51
N ALA A 16 19.72 -5.87 4.57
CA ALA A 16 18.70 -4.84 4.50
C ALA A 16 17.84 -4.85 5.76
N LEU A 17 17.25 -3.69 6.08
CA LEU A 17 16.18 -3.59 7.05
C LEU A 17 14.85 -3.67 6.31
N GLU A 18 14.06 -4.70 6.62
CA GLU A 18 12.77 -4.94 5.98
C GLU A 18 11.61 -4.51 6.88
N GLY A 19 10.69 -3.75 6.31
CA GLY A 19 9.37 -3.45 6.84
C GLY A 19 8.31 -3.79 5.81
N SER A 20 7.23 -4.43 6.25
CA SER A 20 6.13 -4.86 5.39
C SER A 20 4.90 -3.97 5.58
N VAL A 21 4.20 -3.70 4.49
CA VAL A 21 2.87 -3.08 4.49
C VAL A 21 1.92 -4.07 3.83
N PHE A 22 1.03 -4.66 4.62
CA PHE A 22 0.19 -5.76 4.15
C PHE A 22 -1.00 -5.28 3.31
N ILE A 23 -1.58 -4.14 3.69
CA ILE A 23 -2.82 -3.63 3.08
C ILE A 23 -2.50 -2.39 2.25
N ALA A 24 -1.91 -2.61 1.07
CA ALA A 24 -1.73 -1.58 0.04
C ALA A 24 -2.75 -1.77 -1.09
N GLY A 25 -2.43 -2.60 -2.09
CA GLY A 25 -3.36 -2.90 -3.20
C GLY A 25 -4.68 -3.52 -2.74
N ALA A 26 -4.67 -4.28 -1.64
CA ALA A 26 -5.88 -4.83 -1.04
C ALA A 26 -6.84 -3.75 -0.52
N ALA A 27 -6.35 -2.57 -0.11
CA ALA A 27 -7.22 -1.45 0.27
C ALA A 27 -8.05 -0.96 -0.93
N LEU A 28 -7.42 -0.85 -2.10
CA LEU A 28 -8.08 -0.42 -3.34
C LEU A 28 -9.09 -1.47 -3.82
N GLN A 29 -8.75 -2.75 -3.70
CA GLN A 29 -9.68 -3.84 -3.96
C GLN A 29 -10.90 -3.78 -3.02
N TRP A 30 -10.69 -3.47 -1.74
CA TRP A 30 -11.80 -3.32 -0.79
C TRP A 30 -12.69 -2.11 -1.09
N LEU A 31 -12.11 -0.98 -1.54
CA LEU A 31 -12.92 0.17 -1.97
C LEU A 31 -13.79 -0.17 -3.20
N ARG A 32 -13.29 -1.01 -4.11
CA ARG A 32 -14.03 -1.51 -5.28
C ARG A 32 -15.10 -2.53 -4.87
N ASP A 33 -14.70 -3.64 -4.26
CA ASP A 33 -15.57 -4.80 -4.06
C ASP A 33 -16.40 -4.71 -2.78
N GLY A 34 -15.84 -4.12 -1.72
CA GLY A 34 -16.48 -4.00 -0.42
C GLY A 34 -17.40 -2.78 -0.33
N LEU A 35 -16.87 -1.60 -0.65
CA LEU A 35 -17.61 -0.34 -0.54
C LEU A 35 -18.30 0.08 -1.84
N GLY A 36 -17.92 -0.49 -2.99
CA GLY A 36 -18.54 -0.19 -4.28
C GLY A 36 -18.24 1.21 -4.82
N LEU A 37 -17.13 1.84 -4.39
CA LEU A 37 -16.79 3.22 -4.80
C LEU A 37 -16.00 3.30 -6.10
N LEU A 38 -15.43 2.19 -6.55
CA LEU A 38 -14.63 2.11 -7.77
C LEU A 38 -15.24 1.07 -8.71
N GLU A 39 -15.18 1.30 -10.01
CA GLU A 39 -15.51 0.28 -11.02
C GLU A 39 -14.32 -0.68 -11.20
N SER A 40 -13.11 -0.13 -11.31
CA SER A 40 -11.84 -0.85 -11.33
C SER A 40 -10.88 -0.29 -10.27
N ALA A 41 -9.99 -1.13 -9.74
CA ALA A 41 -8.97 -0.67 -8.79
C ALA A 41 -7.98 0.33 -9.44
N GLY A 42 -7.77 0.24 -10.76
CA GLY A 42 -6.90 1.16 -11.50
C GLY A 42 -7.47 2.56 -11.64
N ASP A 43 -8.79 2.72 -11.53
CA ASP A 43 -9.46 4.02 -11.67
C ASP A 43 -9.14 4.95 -10.49
N SER A 44 -8.63 4.40 -9.39
CA SER A 44 -8.31 5.12 -8.15
C SER A 44 -7.33 6.26 -8.34
N GLU A 45 -6.32 6.11 -9.21
CA GLU A 45 -5.31 7.15 -9.44
C GLU A 45 -5.92 8.37 -10.16
N ALA A 46 -6.65 8.13 -11.25
CA ALA A 46 -7.28 9.21 -12.01
C ALA A 46 -8.33 9.96 -11.18
N LEU A 47 -9.12 9.24 -10.38
CA LEU A 47 -10.10 9.84 -9.47
C LEU A 47 -9.41 10.66 -8.37
N ALA A 48 -8.39 10.12 -7.72
CA ALA A 48 -7.64 10.86 -6.71
C ALA A 48 -6.98 12.11 -7.29
N ALA A 49 -6.40 12.03 -8.49
CA ALA A 49 -5.76 13.15 -9.17
C ALA A 49 -6.76 14.22 -9.67
N SER A 50 -8.05 13.89 -9.76
CA SER A 50 -9.10 14.86 -10.13
C SER A 50 -9.51 15.80 -9.00
N LEU A 51 -9.11 15.49 -7.76
CA LEU A 51 -9.40 16.27 -6.57
C LEU A 51 -8.21 17.18 -6.24
N GLU A 52 -8.50 18.35 -5.66
CA GLU A 52 -7.46 19.29 -5.22
C GLU A 52 -6.72 18.78 -3.96
N ASP A 53 -7.44 18.12 -3.06
CA ASP A 53 -6.91 17.54 -1.83
C ASP A 53 -7.80 16.38 -1.31
N ASN A 54 -7.51 15.90 -0.09
CA ASN A 54 -8.27 14.82 0.57
C ASN A 54 -9.45 15.32 1.43
N GLY A 55 -9.75 16.61 1.44
CA GLY A 55 -10.83 17.21 2.25
C GLY A 55 -10.65 17.02 3.76
N GLY A 56 -9.43 16.79 4.25
CA GLY A 56 -9.15 16.46 5.64
C GLY A 56 -9.46 15.00 6.01
N VAL A 57 -9.81 14.16 5.03
CA VAL A 57 -10.11 12.74 5.26
C VAL A 57 -8.82 11.91 5.27
N TYR A 58 -8.70 11.06 6.28
CA TYR A 58 -7.63 10.07 6.40
C TYR A 58 -8.24 8.68 6.52
N PHE A 59 -7.65 7.74 5.79
CA PHE A 59 -8.05 6.34 5.83
C PHE A 59 -6.88 5.49 6.31
N VAL A 60 -7.09 4.76 7.41
CA VAL A 60 -6.11 3.82 7.97
C VAL A 60 -6.63 2.39 7.69
N PRO A 61 -6.14 1.71 6.64
CA PRO A 61 -6.66 0.41 6.22
C PRO A 61 -6.08 -0.74 7.07
N ALA A 62 -6.28 -0.69 8.38
CA ALA A 62 -5.82 -1.67 9.36
C ALA A 62 -6.76 -2.90 9.47
N PHE A 63 -7.19 -3.47 8.33
CA PHE A 63 -8.18 -4.56 8.30
C PHE A 63 -7.74 -5.80 9.07
N VAL A 64 -6.43 -6.02 9.16
CA VAL A 64 -5.80 -7.10 9.94
C VAL A 64 -4.87 -6.54 11.04
N GLY A 65 -5.08 -5.28 11.44
CA GLY A 65 -4.18 -4.55 12.33
C GLY A 65 -3.05 -3.83 11.60
N LEU A 66 -2.14 -3.23 12.38
CA LEU A 66 -0.95 -2.52 11.89
C LEU A 66 0.31 -3.27 12.31
N GLY A 67 1.18 -3.57 11.34
CA GLY A 67 2.43 -4.28 11.60
C GLY A 67 2.28 -5.80 11.79
N ALA A 68 1.13 -6.36 11.39
CA ALA A 68 1.02 -7.79 11.12
C ALA A 68 2.02 -8.20 10.03
#